data_AF-A0A2K3MDJ8-F1
#
_entry.id   AF-A0A2K3MDJ8-F1
#
_cell.length_a   1.000
_cell.length_b   1.000
_cell.length_c   1.000
_cell.angle_alpha   90.00
_cell.angle_beta   90.00
_cell.angle_gamma   90.00
#
_symmetry.space_group_name_H-M   'P 1'
#
loop_
_entity.id
_entity.type
_entity.pdbx_description
1 polymer ?
#
loop_
_entity_poly.entity_id
_entity_poly.type
_entity_poly.pdbx_seq_one_letter_code
_entity_poly.pdbx_strand_id
1 'polypeptide(L)'
;MPGVGLFYNMAIHWLVTRHDLSTNVIVVFDLMERKLLEMPLPNALRRYTIYYDLWVFGEFLGLWVTNYDNNPFAVEIWVMNEYTVHSSWTKTLVLPIDFIPTNTKYFHPLCSTKSGDIIGTDGACGLVKYNDKGQLLEHRFYSDEQCYEMVKSVYYSFAYMLYRNCDLQIAKEKKEENSGL
;
A
#
# COMPACT_ATOMS: atom_id res chain seq x y z
N MET A 1 -15.67 6.44 4.36
CA MET A 1 -15.59 5.14 5.06
C MET A 1 -14.11 4.80 5.18
N PRO A 2 -13.62 4.25 6.29
CA PRO A 2 -12.25 3.75 6.34
C PRO A 2 -12.07 2.68 5.25
N GLY A 3 -10.91 2.67 4.59
CA GLY A 3 -10.55 1.66 3.60
C GLY A 3 -10.49 0.25 4.20
N VAL A 4 -10.24 -0.75 3.36
CA VAL A 4 -10.00 -2.13 3.84
C VAL A 4 -8.78 -2.13 4.77
N GLY A 5 -8.87 -2.81 5.91
CA GLY A 5 -7.76 -2.85 6.87
C GLY A 5 -6.55 -3.62 6.32
N LEU A 6 -5.36 -3.04 6.47
CA LEU A 6 -4.10 -3.64 6.05
C LEU A 6 -3.50 -4.45 7.20
N PHE A 7 -3.35 -5.76 6.98
CA PHE A 7 -2.65 -6.63 7.92
C PHE A 7 -1.13 -6.51 7.75
N TYR A 8 -0.43 -6.15 8.82
CA TYR A 8 1.02 -6.04 8.87
C TYR A 8 1.50 -6.24 10.31
N ASN A 9 2.62 -6.95 10.53
CA ASN A 9 3.23 -7.16 11.84
C ASN A 9 2.23 -7.47 12.98
N MET A 10 1.37 -8.48 12.75
CA MET A 10 0.34 -8.94 13.71
C MET A 10 -0.68 -7.87 14.14
N ALA A 11 -0.84 -6.82 13.33
CA ALA A 11 -1.81 -5.77 13.58
C ALA A 11 -2.58 -5.42 12.31
N ILE A 12 -3.79 -4.90 12.49
CA ILE A 12 -4.60 -4.39 11.38
C ILE A 12 -4.52 -2.86 11.41
N HIS A 13 -4.22 -2.28 10.26
CA HIS A 13 -3.98 -0.85 10.10
C HIS A 13 -5.07 -0.24 9.22
N TRP A 14 -5.61 0.89 9.63
CA TRP A 14 -6.54 1.67 8.82
C TRP A 14 -6.07 3.10 8.73
N LEU A 15 -6.19 3.67 7.54
CA LEU A 15 -6.08 5.10 7.36
C LEU A 15 -7.43 5.74 7.72
N VAL A 16 -7.44 6.62 8.72
CA VAL A 16 -8.64 7.24 9.26
C VAL A 16 -8.49 8.75 9.31
N THR A 17 -9.54 9.46 8.92
CA THR A 17 -9.62 10.91 9.08
C THR A 17 -10.04 11.27 10.50
N ARG A 18 -9.16 11.99 11.20
CA ARG A 18 -9.45 12.65 12.48
C ARG A 18 -10.04 14.02 12.21
N HIS A 19 -11.36 14.12 12.37
CA HIS A 19 -12.10 15.35 12.09
C HIS A 19 -11.78 16.49 13.08
N ASP A 20 -11.44 16.18 14.32
CA ASP A 20 -11.12 17.15 15.36
C ASP A 20 -9.82 17.93 15.09
N LEU A 21 -8.81 17.26 14.51
CA LEU A 21 -7.54 17.88 14.11
C LEU A 21 -7.47 18.18 12.61
N SER A 22 -8.50 17.80 11.84
CA SER A 22 -8.52 17.89 10.38
C SER A 22 -7.26 17.26 9.75
N THR A 23 -6.83 16.11 10.26
CA THR A 23 -5.68 15.34 9.72
C THR A 23 -6.07 13.88 9.58
N ASN A 24 -5.34 13.13 8.76
CA ASN A 24 -5.41 11.68 8.81
C ASN A 24 -4.42 11.11 9.83
N VAL A 25 -4.73 9.94 10.34
CA VAL A 25 -3.90 9.12 11.23
C VAL A 25 -3.98 7.66 10.80
N ILE A 26 -2.99 6.87 11.18
CA ILE A 26 -3.07 5.42 11.05
C ILE A 26 -3.59 4.89 12.38
N VAL A 27 -4.75 4.24 12.36
CA VAL A 27 -5.26 3.51 13.51
C VAL A 27 -4.77 2.07 13.40
N VAL A 28 -4.22 1.55 14.49
CA VAL A 28 -3.64 0.21 14.56
C VAL A 28 -4.40 -0.59 15.60
N PHE A 29 -4.94 -1.74 15.20
CA PHE A 29 -5.46 -2.74 16.13
C PHE A 29 -4.43 -3.86 16.29
N ASP A 30 -3.78 -3.86 17.45
CA ASP A 30 -2.82 -4.88 17.85
C ASP A 30 -3.59 -6.15 18.22
N LEU A 31 -3.35 -7.25 17.49
CA LEU A 31 -4.09 -8.50 17.70
C LEU A 31 -3.63 -9.25 18.95
N MET A 32 -2.39 -9.03 19.39
CA MET A 32 -1.81 -9.71 20.55
C MET A 32 -2.30 -9.06 21.84
N GLU A 33 -2.17 -7.74 21.92
CA GLU A 33 -2.54 -6.94 23.07
C GLU A 33 -4.03 -6.55 23.06
N ARG A 34 -4.72 -6.79 21.93
CA ARG A 34 -6.14 -6.48 21.70
C ARG A 34 -6.48 -5.02 22.00
N LYS A 35 -5.60 -4.10 21.59
CA LYS A 35 -5.71 -2.66 21.84
C LYS A 35 -5.65 -1.85 20.56
N LEU A 36 -6.29 -0.68 20.60
CA LEU A 36 -6.19 0.32 19.53
C LEU A 36 -5.09 1.32 19.88
N LEU A 37 -4.25 1.61 18.90
CA LEU A 37 -3.17 2.59 18.97
C LEU A 37 -3.31 3.56 17.80
N GLU A 38 -2.81 4.78 17.99
CA GLU A 38 -2.66 5.75 16.90
C GLU A 38 -1.19 5.84 16.50
N MET A 39 -0.94 5.83 15.20
CA MET A 39 0.38 6.03 14.61
C MET A 39 0.33 7.26 13.69
N PRO A 40 1.25 8.22 13.87
CA PRO A 40 1.27 9.42 13.05
C PRO A 40 1.79 9.15 11.63
N LEU A 41 1.23 9.86 10.67
CA LEU A 41 1.71 9.94 9.29
C LEU A 41 3.04 10.72 9.19
N PRO A 42 3.80 10.56 8.10
CA PRO A 42 4.96 11.41 7.83
C PRO A 42 4.58 12.89 7.85
N ASN A 43 5.40 13.74 8.48
CA ASN A 43 5.12 15.17 8.59
C ASN A 43 4.96 15.86 7.22
N ALA A 44 5.61 15.33 6.18
CA ALA A 44 5.49 15.80 4.81
C ALA A 44 4.08 15.64 4.21
N LEU A 45 3.24 14.77 4.78
CA LEU A 45 1.92 14.39 4.24
C LEU A 45 0.73 15.09 4.92
N ARG A 46 0.97 16.09 5.77
CA ARG A 46 -0.09 16.81 6.52
C ARG A 46 -0.91 17.81 5.68
N ARG A 47 -0.93 17.69 4.34
CA ARG A 47 -1.66 18.62 3.46
C ARG A 47 -2.92 17.96 2.88
N TYR A 48 -3.97 18.76 2.71
CA TYR A 48 -5.33 18.31 2.38
C TYR A 48 -5.53 17.80 0.94
N THR A 49 -4.63 18.14 0.00
CA THR A 49 -4.75 17.84 -1.44
C THR A 49 -3.99 16.59 -1.86
N ILE A 50 -3.69 15.72 -0.88
CA ILE A 50 -2.92 14.51 -1.08
C ILE A 50 -3.87 13.32 -1.00
N TYR A 51 -3.88 12.48 -2.03
CA TYR A 51 -4.54 11.17 -2.01
C TYR A 51 -3.50 10.10 -1.71
N TYR A 52 -3.78 9.23 -0.75
CA TYR A 52 -2.85 8.20 -0.32
C TYR A 52 -3.58 7.06 0.37
N ASP A 53 -2.97 5.88 0.33
CA ASP A 53 -3.45 4.71 1.06
C ASP A 53 -2.27 3.89 1.59
N LEU A 54 -2.57 3.02 2.55
CA LEU A 54 -1.64 2.08 3.15
C LEU A 54 -1.37 0.93 2.19
N TRP A 55 -0.14 0.45 2.21
CA TRP A 55 0.26 -0.77 1.51
C TRP A 55 1.50 -1.39 2.17
N VAL A 56 1.91 -2.56 1.69
CA VAL A 56 3.17 -3.19 2.08
C VAL A 56 4.11 -3.15 0.89
N PHE A 57 5.28 -2.54 1.06
CA PHE A 57 6.33 -2.47 0.05
C PHE A 57 7.54 -3.30 0.50
N GLY A 58 7.76 -4.43 -0.17
CA GLY A 58 8.69 -5.45 0.31
C GLY A 58 8.26 -5.98 1.67
N GLU A 59 9.03 -5.68 2.71
CA GLU A 59 8.78 -6.09 4.10
C GLU A 59 8.37 -4.92 5.01
N PHE A 60 8.21 -3.72 4.45
CA PHE A 60 7.93 -2.50 5.21
C PHE A 60 6.47 -2.07 5.06
N LEU A 61 5.91 -1.57 6.16
CA LEU A 61 4.68 -0.80 6.11
C LEU A 61 4.94 0.48 5.31
N GLY A 62 4.07 0.80 4.36
CA GLY A 62 4.25 1.93 3.48
C GLY A 62 2.99 2.71 3.22
N LEU A 63 3.18 3.82 2.53
CA LEU A 63 2.15 4.64 1.90
C LEU A 63 2.53 4.83 0.44
N TRP A 64 1.53 4.85 -0.44
CA TRP A 64 1.68 5.47 -1.75
C TRP A 64 0.87 6.75 -1.77
N VAL A 65 1.41 7.78 -2.42
CA VAL A 65 0.98 9.15 -2.24
C VAL A 65 0.94 9.87 -3.58
N THR A 66 -0.21 10.44 -3.94
CA THR A 66 -0.37 11.35 -5.07
C THR A 66 -0.63 12.75 -4.55
N ASN A 67 0.22 13.70 -4.93
CA ASN A 67 0.08 15.12 -4.58
C ASN A 67 -0.32 15.92 -5.81
N TYR A 68 -1.62 16.20 -5.94
CA TYR A 68 -2.16 16.85 -7.13
C TYR A 68 -1.76 18.32 -7.29
N ASP A 69 -1.36 19.00 -6.20
CA ASP A 69 -0.97 20.42 -6.27
C ASP A 69 0.48 20.61 -6.70
N ASN A 70 1.39 19.78 -6.17
CA ASN A 70 2.83 19.96 -6.38
C ASN A 70 3.38 19.07 -7.50
N ASN A 71 2.89 17.85 -7.63
CA ASN A 71 3.38 16.87 -8.60
C ASN A 71 2.24 15.93 -9.05
N PRO A 72 1.26 16.45 -9.81
CA PRO A 72 0.07 15.69 -10.21
C PRO A 72 0.37 14.48 -11.10
N PHE A 73 1.59 14.38 -11.63
CA PHE A 73 2.00 13.33 -12.56
C PHE A 73 2.99 12.34 -11.93
N ALA A 74 2.98 12.19 -10.61
CA ALA A 74 3.71 11.11 -9.96
C ALA A 74 3.00 10.53 -8.74
N VAL A 75 3.32 9.27 -8.48
CA VAL A 75 3.02 8.59 -7.22
C VAL A 75 4.32 8.44 -6.43
N GLU A 76 4.36 8.98 -5.23
CA GLU A 76 5.48 8.83 -4.31
C GLU A 76 5.26 7.62 -3.40
N ILE A 77 6.30 6.82 -3.23
CA ILE A 77 6.32 5.71 -2.29
C ILE A 77 7.06 6.13 -1.03
N TRP A 78 6.41 5.93 0.10
CA TRP A 78 6.96 6.14 1.43
C TRP A 78 6.94 4.82 2.20
N VAL A 79 7.99 4.56 2.98
CA VAL A 79 8.09 3.38 3.84
C VAL A 79 8.48 3.79 5.26
N MET A 80 8.00 3.04 6.23
CA MET A 80 8.43 3.10 7.62
C MET A 80 9.53 2.06 7.82
N ASN A 81 10.80 2.49 7.86
CA ASN A 81 11.95 1.57 7.97
C ASN A 81 12.01 0.86 9.32
N GLU A 82 11.55 1.54 10.38
CA GLU A 82 11.44 0.98 11.73
C GLU A 82 9.99 1.09 12.17
N TYR A 83 9.34 -0.06 12.32
CA TYR A 83 7.93 -0.13 12.67
C TYR A 83 7.63 0.60 13.99
N THR A 84 6.55 1.38 14.02
CA THR A 84 6.13 2.30 15.11
C THR A 84 6.99 3.54 15.34
N VAL A 85 8.17 3.65 14.71
CA VAL A 85 9.06 4.82 14.88
C VAL A 85 8.69 5.90 13.88
N HIS A 86 8.06 6.98 14.34
CA HIS A 86 7.57 8.06 13.46
C HIS A 86 8.66 8.70 12.58
N SER A 87 9.86 8.89 13.11
CA SER A 87 10.97 9.49 12.36
C SER A 87 11.59 8.58 11.30
N SER A 88 11.20 7.30 11.26
CA SER A 88 11.76 6.32 10.31
C SER A 88 11.09 6.34 8.94
N TRP A 89 10.03 7.15 8.78
CA TRP A 89 9.36 7.36 7.49
C TRP A 89 10.31 8.01 6.48
N THR A 90 10.54 7.34 5.35
CA THR A 90 11.35 7.86 4.25
C THR A 90 10.62 7.74 2.92
N LYS A 91 10.78 8.75 2.06
CA LYS A 91 10.37 8.65 0.66
C LYS A 91 11.43 7.83 -0.08
N THR A 92 11.02 6.69 -0.64
CA THR A 92 11.94 5.72 -1.24
C THR A 92 11.91 5.76 -2.76
N LEU A 93 10.74 6.02 -3.34
CA LEU A 93 10.58 5.97 -4.80
C LEU A 93 9.57 7.02 -5.30
N VAL A 94 9.74 7.43 -6.55
CA VAL A 94 8.80 8.30 -7.27
C VAL A 94 8.49 7.62 -8.59
N LEU A 95 7.21 7.38 -8.84
CA LEU A 95 6.69 6.69 -10.02
C LEU A 95 6.02 7.71 -10.93
N PRO A 96 6.60 8.04 -12.09
CA PRO A 96 6.01 8.98 -13.03
C PRO A 96 4.82 8.32 -13.75
N ILE A 97 3.64 8.95 -13.72
CA ILE A 97 2.38 8.41 -14.29
C ILE A 97 1.98 9.08 -15.61
N ASP A 98 2.68 10.13 -16.01
CA ASP A 98 2.55 10.78 -17.32
C ASP A 98 2.81 9.82 -18.49
N PHE A 99 3.75 8.88 -18.32
CA PHE A 99 4.08 7.85 -19.30
C PHE A 99 3.04 6.74 -19.44
N ILE A 100 2.07 6.63 -18.52
CA ILE A 100 0.99 5.66 -18.66
C ILE A 100 0.04 6.17 -19.77
N PRO A 101 -0.18 5.39 -20.86
CA PRO A 101 -0.95 5.84 -22.01
C PRO A 101 -2.47 5.73 -21.75
N THR A 102 -2.96 6.44 -20.73
CA THR A 102 -4.37 6.48 -20.34
C THR A 102 -4.82 7.93 -20.10
N ASN A 103 -6.13 8.15 -20.19
CA ASN A 103 -6.76 9.45 -19.89
C ASN A 103 -6.97 9.67 -18.39
N THR A 104 -6.96 8.60 -17.58
CA THR A 104 -7.23 8.66 -16.14
C THR A 104 -6.06 9.23 -15.36
N LYS A 105 -4.82 9.03 -15.84
CA LYS A 105 -3.59 9.48 -15.16
C LYS A 105 -3.60 9.13 -13.66
N TYR A 106 -4.07 7.92 -13.35
CA TYR A 106 -4.01 7.34 -12.01
C TYR A 106 -3.05 6.17 -12.02
N PHE A 107 -2.48 5.90 -10.85
CA PHE A 107 -1.78 4.66 -10.58
C PHE A 107 -2.03 4.27 -9.13
N HIS A 108 -2.60 3.09 -8.92
CA HIS A 108 -2.82 2.52 -7.60
C HIS A 108 -1.92 1.29 -7.44
N PRO A 109 -0.81 1.41 -6.68
CA PRO A 109 0.02 0.27 -6.37
C PRO A 109 -0.79 -0.82 -5.67
N LEU A 110 -0.59 -2.05 -6.12
CA LEU A 110 -1.28 -3.22 -5.60
C LEU A 110 -0.30 -4.09 -4.79
N CYS A 111 0.85 -4.42 -5.36
CA CYS A 111 1.90 -5.18 -4.68
C CYS A 111 3.29 -4.91 -5.25
N SER A 112 4.30 -5.31 -4.48
CA SER A 112 5.66 -5.48 -4.95
C SER A 112 5.99 -6.96 -5.17
N THR A 113 6.75 -7.27 -6.23
CA THR A 113 7.29 -8.61 -6.47
C THR A 113 8.56 -8.84 -5.64
N LYS A 114 9.04 -10.10 -5.61
CA LYS A 114 10.35 -10.42 -4.99
C LYS A 114 11.54 -9.74 -5.67
N SER A 115 11.41 -9.34 -6.95
CA SER A 115 12.43 -8.57 -7.67
C SER A 115 12.40 -7.08 -7.33
N GLY A 116 11.44 -6.62 -6.52
CA GLY A 116 11.24 -5.20 -6.23
C GLY A 116 10.40 -4.47 -7.28
N ASP A 117 9.92 -5.16 -8.32
CA ASP A 117 9.00 -4.57 -9.29
C ASP A 117 7.67 -4.24 -8.62
N ILE A 118 7.05 -3.14 -9.04
CA ILE A 118 5.77 -2.66 -8.51
C ILE A 118 4.70 -2.91 -9.56
N ILE A 119 3.63 -3.58 -9.15
CA ILE A 119 2.46 -3.83 -9.98
C ILE A 119 1.31 -3.00 -9.42
N GLY A 120 0.56 -2.34 -10.30
CA GLY A 120 -0.61 -1.56 -9.92
C GLY A 120 -1.61 -1.40 -11.06
N THR A 121 -2.74 -0.75 -10.79
CA THR A 121 -3.75 -0.43 -11.80
C THR A 121 -3.69 1.03 -12.20
N ASP A 122 -4.16 1.35 -13.41
CA ASP A 122 -4.29 2.74 -13.88
C ASP A 122 -5.65 3.40 -13.51
N GLY A 123 -6.38 2.78 -12.58
CA GLY A 123 -7.75 3.18 -12.23
C GLY A 123 -8.81 2.83 -13.27
N ALA A 124 -8.43 2.17 -14.37
CA ALA A 124 -9.32 1.65 -15.40
C ALA A 124 -9.05 0.15 -15.62
N CYS A 125 -9.04 -0.28 -16.88
CA CYS A 125 -8.81 -1.66 -17.28
C CYS A 125 -7.33 -1.94 -17.59
N GLY A 126 -6.39 -1.14 -17.08
CA GLY A 126 -4.97 -1.34 -17.30
C GLY A 126 -4.21 -1.84 -16.07
N LEU A 127 -3.31 -2.80 -16.31
CA LEU A 127 -2.28 -3.23 -15.37
C LEU A 127 -0.96 -2.58 -15.76
N VAL A 128 -0.29 -1.97 -14.79
CA VAL A 128 0.94 -1.21 -14.97
C VAL A 128 2.04 -1.87 -14.13
N LYS A 129 3.25 -1.95 -14.69
CA LYS A 129 4.43 -2.47 -14.01
C LYS A 129 5.56 -1.45 -14.05
N TYR A 130 6.10 -1.12 -12.88
CA TYR A 130 7.35 -0.38 -12.70
C TYR A 130 8.45 -1.28 -12.16
N ASN A 131 9.70 -0.95 -12.42
CA ASN A 131 10.82 -1.54 -11.67
C ASN A 131 11.08 -0.82 -10.33
N ASP A 132 12.02 -1.35 -9.57
CA ASP A 132 12.51 -0.80 -8.29
C ASP A 132 13.16 0.58 -8.41
N LYS A 133 13.46 1.04 -9.63
CA LYS A 133 13.98 2.38 -9.94
C LYS A 133 12.91 3.34 -10.43
N GLY A 134 11.64 2.92 -10.44
CA GLY A 134 10.51 3.76 -10.83
C GLY A 134 10.39 3.98 -12.34
N GLN A 135 10.99 3.11 -13.14
CA GLN A 135 10.85 3.14 -14.60
C GLN A 135 9.65 2.28 -15.01
N LEU A 136 8.78 2.85 -15.85
CA LEU A 136 7.65 2.12 -16.42
C LEU A 136 8.20 1.02 -17.37
N LEU A 137 7.92 -0.22 -17.05
CA LEU A 137 8.33 -1.38 -17.86
C LEU A 137 7.22 -1.83 -18.80
N GLU A 138 5.98 -1.86 -18.31
CA GLU A 138 4.87 -2.46 -19.02
C GLU A 138 3.54 -1.80 -18.64
N HIS A 139 2.67 -1.65 -19.63
CA HIS A 139 1.27 -1.31 -19.45
C HIS A 139 0.45 -2.24 -20.35
N ARG A 140 -0.48 -2.99 -19.74
CA ARG A 140 -1.40 -3.86 -20.45
C ARG A 140 -2.81 -3.38 -20.23
N PHE A 141 -3.51 -3.05 -21.30
CA PHE A 141 -4.91 -2.69 -21.26
C PHE A 141 -5.78 -3.89 -21.66
N TYR A 142 -6.90 -4.07 -20.97
CA TYR A 142 -7.87 -5.13 -21.20
C TYR A 142 -9.18 -4.54 -21.70
N SER A 143 -9.90 -5.25 -22.57
CA SER A 143 -11.22 -4.80 -23.05
C SER A 143 -12.25 -4.77 -21.90
N ASP A 144 -13.35 -4.04 -22.07
CA ASP A 144 -14.39 -3.89 -21.03
C ASP A 144 -14.92 -5.23 -20.50
N GLU A 145 -15.11 -6.23 -21.38
CA GLU A 145 -15.56 -7.58 -21.01
C GLU A 145 -14.51 -8.33 -20.16
N GLN A 146 -13.22 -8.12 -20.45
CA GLN A 146 -12.11 -8.68 -19.69
C GLN A 146 -11.80 -7.88 -18.41
N CYS A 147 -12.22 -6.63 -18.35
CA CYS A 147 -11.94 -5.71 -17.27
C CYS A 147 -12.60 -6.16 -15.97
N TYR A 148 -13.86 -6.60 -16.02
CA TYR A 148 -14.55 -7.14 -14.86
C TYR A 148 -13.82 -8.37 -14.28
N GLU A 149 -13.42 -9.30 -15.14
CA GLU A 149 -12.70 -10.51 -14.72
C GLU A 149 -11.29 -10.21 -14.22
N MET A 150 -10.60 -9.22 -14.79
CA MET A 150 -9.29 -8.78 -14.32
C MET A 150 -9.39 -8.14 -12.93
N VAL A 151 -10.30 -7.19 -12.73
CA VAL A 151 -10.54 -6.57 -11.42
C VAL A 151 -10.88 -7.63 -10.37
N LYS A 152 -11.79 -8.55 -10.71
CA LYS A 152 -12.18 -9.66 -9.85
C LYS A 152 -11.00 -10.59 -9.52
N SER A 153 -10.19 -10.96 -10.51
CA SER A 153 -9.00 -11.80 -10.33
C SER A 153 -7.94 -11.13 -9.45
N VAL A 154 -7.71 -9.83 -9.62
CA VAL A 154 -6.83 -9.03 -8.77
C VAL A 154 -7.34 -9.08 -7.33
N TYR A 155 -8.59 -8.68 -7.07
CA TYR A 155 -9.15 -8.70 -5.71
C TYR A 155 -9.11 -10.08 -5.05
N TYR A 156 -9.47 -11.15 -5.77
CA TYR A 156 -9.38 -12.51 -5.22
C TYR A 156 -7.95 -12.93 -4.92
N SER A 157 -7.00 -12.59 -5.79
CA SER A 157 -5.59 -12.89 -5.60
C SER A 157 -5.03 -12.13 -4.40
N PHE A 158 -5.43 -10.86 -4.22
CA PHE A 158 -5.09 -10.06 -3.04
C PHE A 158 -5.69 -10.64 -1.76
N ALA A 159 -6.98 -10.98 -1.76
CA ALA A 159 -7.64 -11.62 -0.62
C ALA A 159 -6.98 -12.96 -0.26
N TYR A 160 -6.62 -13.76 -1.27
CA TYR A 160 -5.92 -15.03 -1.08
C TYR A 160 -4.49 -14.83 -0.56
N MET A 161 -3.74 -13.85 -1.07
CA MET A 161 -2.40 -13.54 -0.56
C MET A 161 -2.45 -13.04 0.88
N LEU A 162 -3.40 -12.18 1.23
CA LEU A 162 -3.61 -11.74 2.62
C LEU A 162 -3.92 -12.93 3.54
N TYR A 163 -4.85 -13.80 3.12
CA TYR A 163 -5.21 -15.01 3.85
C TYR A 163 -3.99 -15.93 4.05
N ARG A 164 -3.24 -16.24 2.97
CA ARG A 164 -2.06 -17.10 3.02
C ARG A 164 -0.91 -16.51 3.81
N ASN A 165 -0.66 -15.20 3.70
CA ASN A 165 0.39 -14.54 4.45
C ASN A 165 0.06 -14.53 5.95
N CYS A 166 -1.21 -14.31 6.31
CA CYS A 166 -1.68 -14.43 7.69
C CYS A 166 -1.44 -15.85 8.24
N ASP A 167 -1.86 -16.89 7.50
CA ASP A 167 -1.65 -18.29 7.89
C ASP A 167 -0.17 -18.66 8.04
N LEU A 168 0.68 -18.21 7.10
CA LEU A 168 2.12 -18.48 7.12
C LEU A 168 2.83 -17.78 8.28
N GLN A 169 2.43 -16.54 8.61
CA GLN A 169 2.98 -15.80 9.74
C GLN A 169 2.64 -16.51 11.06
N ILE A 170 1.37 -16.87 11.26
CA ILE A 170 0.89 -17.63 12.43
C ILE A 170 1.62 -18.97 12.56
N ALA A 171 1.88 -19.66 11.44
CA ALA A 171 2.58 -20.95 11.44
C ALA A 171 4.08 -20.83 11.77
N LYS A 172 4.75 -19.74 11.34
CA LYS A 172 6.16 -19.48 11.69
C LYS A 172 6.33 -19.23 13.18
N GLU A 173 5.47 -18.40 13.77
CA GLU A 173 5.54 -18.04 15.19
C GLU A 173 5.27 -19.23 16.11
N LYS A 174 4.27 -20.07 15.79
CA LYS A 174 4.06 -21.35 16.50
C LYS A 174 5.29 -22.27 16.45
N LYS A 175 6.10 -22.16 15.40
CA LYS A 175 7.31 -22.97 15.27
C LYS A 175 8.47 -22.39 16.08
N GLU A 176 8.57 -21.06 16.15
CA GLU A 176 9.56 -20.35 16.98
C GLU A 176 9.28 -20.54 18.48
N GLU A 177 8.02 -20.43 18.93
CA GLU A 177 7.61 -20.71 20.32
C GLU A 177 7.96 -22.15 20.76
N ASN A 178 7.75 -23.13 19.86
CA ASN A 178 8.07 -24.54 20.14
C ASN A 178 9.57 -24.88 20.04
N SER A 179 10.40 -23.97 19.52
CA SER A 179 11.86 -24.17 19.39
C SER A 179 12.68 -23.48 20.49
N GLY A 180 12.03 -22.63 21.30
CA GLY A 180 12.62 -21.98 22.48
C GLY A 180 12.37 -22.71 23.80
N LEU A 181 11.80 -23.92 23.76
CA LEU A 181 11.60 -24.86 24.88
C LEU A 181 12.56 -26.04 24.76
#